data_AF-A0A6P1IM21-F1
#
_entry.id   AF-A0A6P1IM21-F1
#
_cell.length_a   1.000
_cell.length_b   1.000
_cell.length_c   1.000
_cell.angle_alpha   90.00
_cell.angle_beta   90.00
_cell.angle_gamma   90.00
#
_symmetry.space_group_name_H-M   'P 1'
#
loop_
_entity.id
_entity.type
_entity.pdbx_description
1 polymer ?
#
loop_
_entity_poly.entity_id
_entity_poly.type
_entity_poly.pdbx_seq_one_letter_code
_entity_poly.pdbx_strand_id
1 'polypeptide(L)'
;MSRVLGGALVCLLVLLSSVTRAQPMAAPATPQAPHVSALMGELEIDRIIEVQVDRLADWNLAIGGPAATRTGPASVHPAWQLVPYIDGRALTGVTPLAVDLGQGRLQFHLRITAQNRDTWTHLLSPLTFQRAVQFSVGLEQVDPFATDFTRTSRRALLTVINWRWLLAAVLIVATFSAAFCALAVHTTLLMERYKLLDGTLAHRFSLAKVQLALWFFVIFSAFLVIWLATGNFDTLNSSILSTLSISAGTALGDTFVKAAGPITATGTLQSGDTDGFLAPRWTARRFMRELVSDDEGCSIARFQMLAWTVALVIVFLADVLDDLQMPVFGPELLYLLGLSTGTYVAHRLPEIQRDRQRNDAAAQT
;
A
#
# COMPACT_ATOMS: atom_id res chain seq x y z
N MET A 1 92.38 -38.55 5.60
CA MET A 1 91.26 -39.44 5.26
C MET A 1 89.98 -39.03 6.02
N SER A 2 89.40 -37.83 5.76
CA SER A 2 88.16 -37.41 6.46
C SER A 2 87.33 -36.33 5.73
N ARG A 3 87.39 -36.24 4.39
CA ARG A 3 86.61 -35.20 3.66
C ARG A 3 85.84 -35.68 2.42
N VAL A 4 85.80 -36.98 2.12
CA VAL A 4 85.10 -37.48 0.91
C VAL A 4 83.79 -38.21 1.22
N LEU A 5 83.48 -38.54 2.48
CA LEU A 5 82.27 -39.31 2.82
C LEU A 5 80.98 -38.49 3.05
N GLY A 6 81.06 -37.15 3.13
CA GLY A 6 79.91 -36.31 3.49
C GLY A 6 78.95 -35.97 2.35
N GLY A 7 79.39 -36.08 1.09
CA GLY A 7 78.59 -35.65 -0.07
C GLY A 7 77.60 -36.70 -0.60
N ALA A 8 77.87 -37.99 -0.38
CA ALA A 8 77.04 -39.07 -0.94
C ALA A 8 75.74 -39.32 -0.15
N LEU A 9 75.70 -38.97 1.14
CA LEU A 9 74.52 -39.22 1.99
C LEU A 9 73.40 -38.20 1.78
N VAL A 10 73.72 -36.98 1.34
CA VAL A 10 72.72 -35.91 1.14
C VAL A 10 71.96 -36.09 -0.18
N CYS A 11 72.59 -36.60 -1.23
CA CYS A 11 71.88 -36.90 -2.49
C CYS A 11 70.95 -38.11 -2.40
N LEU A 12 71.23 -39.09 -1.52
CA LEU A 12 70.38 -40.27 -1.38
C LEU A 12 69.07 -39.99 -0.63
N LEU A 13 69.05 -38.99 0.26
CA LEU A 13 67.85 -38.60 1.02
C LEU A 13 66.89 -37.70 0.23
N VAL A 14 67.37 -37.01 -0.80
CA VAL A 14 66.51 -36.19 -1.69
C VAL A 14 65.77 -37.05 -2.72
N LEU A 15 66.30 -38.22 -3.08
CA LEU A 15 65.68 -39.16 -4.03
C LEU A 15 64.56 -40.05 -3.42
N LEU A 16 64.42 -40.07 -2.10
CA LEU A 16 63.35 -40.80 -1.40
C LEU A 16 62.14 -39.93 -1.04
N SER A 17 62.17 -38.63 -1.37
CA SER A 17 61.08 -37.68 -1.06
C SER A 17 60.13 -37.44 -2.25
N SER A 18 60.36 -38.05 -3.40
CA SER A 18 59.37 -38.09 -4.48
C SER A 18 58.29 -39.12 -4.17
N VAL A 19 57.53 -38.87 -3.10
CA VAL A 19 56.18 -39.38 -3.01
C VAL A 19 55.48 -38.83 -4.24
N THR A 20 55.18 -39.69 -5.19
CA THR A 20 54.28 -39.42 -6.30
C THR A 20 52.98 -38.93 -5.68
N ARG A 21 52.81 -37.61 -5.60
CA ARG A 21 51.51 -37.01 -5.27
C ARG A 21 50.63 -37.44 -6.42
N ALA A 22 49.84 -38.49 -6.20
CA ALA A 22 48.77 -38.84 -7.09
C ALA A 22 48.03 -37.53 -7.38
N GLN A 23 48.01 -37.11 -8.65
CA GLN A 23 47.08 -36.07 -9.06
C GLN A 23 45.73 -36.50 -8.48
N PRO A 24 45.05 -35.67 -7.67
CA PRO A 24 43.69 -35.98 -7.32
C PRO A 24 42.99 -36.17 -8.66
N MET A 25 42.61 -37.42 -8.92
CA MET A 25 41.80 -37.79 -10.07
C MET A 25 40.66 -36.79 -10.02
N ALA A 26 40.60 -35.89 -11.01
CA ALA A 26 39.56 -34.88 -11.06
C ALA A 26 38.26 -35.66 -10.86
N ALA A 27 37.61 -35.44 -9.72
CA ALA A 27 36.28 -35.99 -9.51
C ALA A 27 35.52 -35.68 -10.80
N PRO A 28 34.84 -36.65 -11.42
CA PRO A 28 34.05 -36.35 -12.61
C PRO A 28 33.24 -35.11 -12.24
N ALA A 29 33.49 -34.01 -12.96
CA ALA A 29 32.86 -32.75 -12.66
C ALA A 29 31.39 -33.08 -12.56
N THR A 30 30.80 -32.93 -11.37
CA THR A 30 29.37 -33.09 -11.19
C THR A 30 28.74 -32.33 -12.33
N PRO A 31 27.77 -32.91 -13.07
CA PRO A 31 27.07 -32.16 -14.10
C PRO A 31 26.64 -30.88 -13.42
N GLN A 32 27.28 -29.76 -13.77
CA GLN A 32 27.16 -28.57 -12.96
C GLN A 32 25.64 -28.25 -12.93
N ALA A 33 25.10 -27.70 -11.85
CA ALA A 33 23.67 -27.37 -11.83
C ALA A 33 23.40 -26.15 -12.72
N PRO A 34 22.23 -26.04 -13.39
CA PRO A 34 21.87 -24.81 -14.09
C PRO A 34 21.99 -23.60 -13.15
N HIS A 35 22.45 -22.48 -13.69
CA HIS A 35 22.86 -21.33 -12.88
C HIS A 35 22.42 -20.00 -13.52
N VAL A 36 21.82 -19.11 -12.73
CA VAL A 36 21.37 -17.79 -13.19
C VAL A 36 22.53 -16.78 -13.09
N SER A 37 23.04 -16.36 -14.24
CA SER A 37 24.26 -15.54 -14.36
C SER A 37 24.00 -14.08 -14.74
N ALA A 38 22.89 -13.79 -15.41
CA ALA A 38 22.50 -12.43 -15.76
C ALA A 38 20.99 -12.18 -15.66
N LEU A 39 20.66 -10.95 -15.27
CA LEU A 39 19.30 -10.40 -15.23
C LEU A 39 19.35 -9.07 -15.98
N MET A 40 18.60 -8.96 -17.06
CA MET A 40 18.48 -7.79 -17.90
C MET A 40 17.05 -7.23 -17.83
N GLY A 41 16.94 -5.90 -17.80
CA GLY A 41 15.68 -5.21 -17.59
C GLY A 41 15.49 -4.75 -16.14
N GLU A 42 14.38 -4.07 -15.89
CA GLU A 42 14.01 -3.57 -14.57
C GLU A 42 13.11 -4.60 -13.88
N LEU A 43 13.49 -5.01 -12.67
CA LEU A 43 12.65 -5.86 -11.84
C LEU A 43 11.54 -4.98 -11.25
N GLU A 44 10.49 -4.75 -12.03
CA GLU A 44 9.32 -3.93 -11.71
C GLU A 44 8.07 -4.72 -12.15
N ILE A 45 6.95 -4.53 -11.43
CA ILE A 45 5.68 -5.14 -11.83
C ILE A 45 5.28 -4.66 -13.22
N ASP A 46 4.65 -5.55 -13.97
CA ASP A 46 4.19 -5.35 -15.35
C ASP A 46 5.32 -5.10 -16.37
N ARG A 47 6.59 -5.31 -15.99
CA ARG A 47 7.72 -5.28 -16.91
C ARG A 47 8.14 -6.66 -17.39
N ILE A 48 8.77 -6.67 -18.55
CA ILE A 48 9.44 -7.83 -19.10
C ILE A 48 10.89 -7.81 -18.63
N ILE A 49 11.33 -8.92 -18.06
CA ILE A 49 12.74 -9.17 -17.72
C ILE A 49 13.30 -10.29 -18.58
N GLU A 50 14.59 -10.22 -18.86
CA GLU A 50 15.33 -11.27 -19.55
C GLU A 50 16.36 -11.86 -18.59
N VAL A 51 16.38 -13.19 -18.51
CA VAL A 51 17.21 -13.94 -17.57
C VAL A 51 18.12 -14.87 -18.36
N GLN A 52 19.42 -14.80 -18.06
CA GLN A 52 20.41 -15.73 -18.59
C GLN A 52 20.62 -16.87 -17.61
N VAL A 53 20.43 -18.10 -18.08
CA VAL A 53 20.64 -19.34 -17.34
C VAL A 53 21.69 -20.17 -18.05
N ASP A 54 22.84 -20.33 -17.40
CA ASP A 54 23.93 -21.14 -17.90
C ASP A 54 23.51 -22.61 -17.92
N ARG A 55 23.81 -23.28 -19.04
CA ARG A 55 23.53 -24.72 -19.26
C ARG A 55 22.05 -25.09 -19.14
N LEU A 56 21.17 -24.15 -19.50
CA LEU A 56 19.72 -24.38 -19.62
C LEU A 56 19.38 -25.47 -20.65
N ALA A 57 20.08 -25.50 -21.78
CA ALA A 57 19.87 -26.51 -22.83
C ALA A 57 20.18 -27.92 -22.34
N ASP A 58 21.31 -28.09 -21.63
CA ASP A 58 21.72 -29.37 -21.06
C ASP A 58 20.73 -29.84 -20.00
N TRP A 59 20.28 -28.93 -19.12
CA TRP A 59 19.25 -29.23 -18.12
C TRP A 59 17.93 -29.63 -18.77
N ASN A 60 17.46 -28.90 -19.78
CA ASN A 60 16.22 -29.21 -20.50
C ASN A 60 16.27 -30.60 -21.15
N LEU A 61 17.41 -30.97 -21.74
CA LEU A 61 17.62 -32.29 -22.32
C LEU A 61 17.63 -33.39 -21.25
N ALA A 62 18.32 -33.15 -20.12
CA ALA A 62 18.47 -34.12 -19.05
C ALA A 62 17.15 -34.57 -18.41
N ILE A 63 16.16 -33.67 -18.38
CA ILE A 63 14.82 -33.95 -17.83
C ILE A 63 13.79 -34.38 -18.90
N GLY A 64 14.27 -34.77 -20.08
CA GLY A 64 13.44 -35.36 -21.15
C GLY A 64 12.87 -34.38 -22.17
N GLY A 65 13.31 -33.12 -22.17
CA GLY A 65 12.96 -32.14 -23.18
C GLY A 65 13.70 -32.36 -24.51
N PRO A 66 13.20 -31.80 -25.63
CA PRO A 66 13.89 -31.87 -26.91
C PRO A 66 15.24 -31.15 -26.85
N ALA A 67 16.19 -31.58 -27.70
CA ALA A 67 17.39 -30.80 -28.00
C ALA A 67 16.99 -29.41 -28.54
N ALA A 68 17.93 -28.45 -28.53
CA ALA A 68 17.72 -27.03 -28.84
C ALA A 68 17.19 -26.76 -30.29
N THR A 69 15.96 -27.17 -30.56
CA THR A 69 15.24 -26.94 -31.81
C THR A 69 14.15 -25.90 -31.55
N ARG A 70 14.10 -24.85 -32.38
CA ARG A 70 13.03 -23.82 -32.37
C ARG A 70 11.65 -24.35 -32.81
N THR A 71 11.50 -25.66 -32.97
CA THR A 71 10.37 -26.32 -33.64
C THR A 71 9.79 -27.40 -32.74
N GLY A 72 8.54 -27.22 -32.32
CA GLY A 72 7.77 -28.14 -31.47
C GLY A 72 6.76 -27.38 -30.60
N PRO A 73 5.69 -28.01 -30.11
CA PRO A 73 4.77 -27.36 -29.18
C PRO A 73 5.46 -27.09 -27.83
N ALA A 74 5.23 -25.91 -27.24
CA ALA A 74 5.84 -25.46 -25.98
C ALA A 74 5.62 -26.44 -24.81
N SER A 75 4.52 -27.22 -24.85
CA SER A 75 4.18 -28.25 -23.86
C SER A 75 5.20 -29.39 -23.74
N VAL A 76 6.09 -29.56 -24.73
CA VAL A 76 7.11 -30.62 -24.76
C VAL A 76 8.44 -30.13 -24.14
N HIS A 77 8.60 -28.81 -23.94
CA HIS A 77 9.83 -28.22 -23.44
C HIS A 77 9.70 -27.83 -21.96
N PRO A 78 10.34 -28.57 -21.03
CA PRO A 78 10.37 -28.26 -19.60
C PRO A 78 10.74 -26.81 -19.26
N ALA A 79 11.58 -26.18 -20.07
CA ALA A 79 11.97 -24.77 -19.89
C ALA A 79 10.78 -23.78 -19.90
N TRP A 80 9.65 -24.11 -20.53
CA TRP A 80 8.43 -23.28 -20.51
C TRP A 80 7.62 -23.40 -19.22
N GLN A 81 7.96 -24.38 -18.36
CA GLN A 81 7.33 -24.57 -17.05
C GLN A 81 8.13 -23.88 -15.93
N LEU A 82 9.26 -23.25 -16.27
CA LEU A 82 10.05 -22.50 -15.32
C LEU A 82 9.29 -21.26 -14.87
N VAL A 83 9.44 -20.93 -13.59
CA VAL A 83 8.88 -19.74 -12.97
C VAL A 83 10.00 -18.93 -12.30
N PRO A 84 9.88 -17.59 -12.25
CA PRO A 84 10.81 -16.76 -11.51
C PRO A 84 10.60 -16.92 -10.00
N TYR A 85 11.71 -16.90 -9.26
CA TYR A 85 11.77 -16.94 -7.81
C TYR A 85 12.34 -15.63 -7.28
N ILE A 86 11.66 -15.01 -6.32
CA ILE A 86 12.13 -13.80 -5.63
C ILE A 86 12.18 -14.08 -4.13
N ASP A 87 13.35 -13.90 -3.51
CA ASP A 87 13.61 -14.24 -2.11
C ASP A 87 13.15 -15.66 -1.73
N GLY A 88 13.35 -16.61 -2.67
CA GLY A 88 12.97 -18.02 -2.50
C GLY A 88 11.48 -18.32 -2.71
N ARG A 89 10.65 -17.33 -3.07
CA ARG A 89 9.22 -17.53 -3.34
C ARG A 89 8.95 -17.63 -4.84
N ALA A 90 8.27 -18.68 -5.26
CA ALA A 90 7.87 -18.88 -6.65
C ALA A 90 6.77 -17.88 -7.05
N LEU A 91 6.93 -17.22 -8.20
CA LEU A 91 5.89 -16.43 -8.83
C LEU A 91 5.02 -17.35 -9.71
N THR A 92 4.17 -18.13 -9.06
CA THR A 92 3.25 -19.08 -9.70
C THR A 92 2.37 -18.41 -10.77
N GLY A 93 2.18 -19.11 -11.89
CA GLY A 93 1.43 -18.59 -13.03
C GLY A 93 2.17 -17.55 -13.91
N VAL A 94 3.45 -17.28 -13.63
CA VAL A 94 4.34 -16.49 -14.49
C VAL A 94 5.23 -17.44 -15.29
N THR A 95 4.75 -17.88 -16.44
CA THR A 95 5.51 -18.68 -17.40
C THR A 95 6.36 -17.79 -18.32
N PRO A 96 7.40 -18.34 -18.97
CA PRO A 96 8.19 -17.58 -19.94
C PRO A 96 7.35 -17.16 -21.14
N LEU A 97 7.59 -15.97 -21.69
CA LEU A 97 7.06 -15.51 -22.97
C LEU A 97 7.91 -16.00 -24.14
N ALA A 98 9.21 -16.13 -23.91
CA ALA A 98 10.16 -16.64 -24.88
C ALA A 98 11.23 -17.48 -24.16
N VAL A 99 11.61 -18.57 -24.81
CA VAL A 99 12.69 -19.46 -24.38
C VAL A 99 13.66 -19.61 -25.55
N ASP A 100 14.89 -19.14 -25.36
CA ASP A 100 16.00 -19.33 -26.29
C ASP A 100 17.01 -20.29 -25.67
N LEU A 101 16.81 -21.59 -25.90
CA LEU A 101 17.70 -22.64 -25.37
C LEU A 101 19.13 -22.50 -25.90
N GLY A 102 19.31 -22.01 -27.13
CA GLY A 102 20.62 -21.88 -27.75
C GLY A 102 21.51 -20.85 -27.07
N GLN A 103 20.89 -19.78 -26.55
CA GLN A 103 21.61 -18.75 -25.77
C GLN A 103 21.36 -18.86 -24.26
N GLY A 104 20.55 -19.83 -23.81
CA GLY A 104 20.19 -19.99 -22.40
C GLY A 104 19.39 -18.81 -21.85
N ARG A 105 18.50 -18.21 -22.64
CA ARG A 105 17.73 -17.02 -22.23
C ARG A 105 16.26 -17.32 -22.05
N LEU A 106 15.69 -16.71 -21.02
CA LEU A 106 14.27 -16.77 -20.66
C LEU A 106 13.74 -15.36 -20.52
N GLN A 107 12.57 -15.08 -21.10
CA GLN A 107 11.88 -13.80 -20.91
C GLN A 107 10.62 -14.02 -20.08
N PHE A 108 10.46 -13.24 -19.01
CA PHE A 108 9.31 -13.30 -18.11
C PHE A 108 8.60 -11.95 -18.04
N HIS A 109 7.28 -11.95 -17.97
CA HIS A 109 6.47 -10.76 -17.70
C HIS A 109 6.00 -10.82 -16.25
N LEU A 110 6.51 -9.92 -15.42
CA LEU A 110 6.28 -9.90 -13.97
C LEU A 110 4.89 -9.35 -13.66
N ARG A 111 3.86 -10.18 -13.83
CA ARG A 111 2.47 -9.81 -13.56
C ARG A 111 1.96 -10.39 -12.25
N ILE A 112 1.06 -9.66 -11.62
CA ILE A 112 0.24 -10.19 -10.53
C ILE A 112 -0.86 -11.05 -11.14
N THR A 113 -0.94 -12.30 -10.70
CA THR A 113 -1.98 -13.27 -11.03
C THR A 113 -2.78 -13.61 -9.77
N ALA A 114 -3.90 -14.31 -9.91
CA ALA A 114 -4.65 -14.80 -8.76
C ALA A 114 -3.84 -15.78 -7.89
N GLN A 115 -2.84 -16.46 -8.46
CA GLN A 115 -2.06 -17.51 -7.79
C GLN A 115 -0.86 -16.95 -7.00
N ASN A 116 -0.32 -15.80 -7.42
CA ASN A 116 0.89 -15.22 -6.83
C ASN A 116 0.64 -13.88 -6.10
N ARG A 117 -0.63 -13.46 -5.95
CA ARG A 117 -1.00 -12.18 -5.32
C ARG A 117 -0.46 -12.04 -3.90
N ASP A 118 -0.55 -13.10 -3.10
CA ASP A 118 -0.05 -13.09 -1.72
C ASP A 118 1.48 -12.98 -1.69
N THR A 119 2.16 -13.69 -2.60
CA THR A 119 3.61 -13.57 -2.79
C THR A 119 4.01 -12.14 -3.12
N TRP A 120 3.34 -11.49 -4.07
CA TRP A 120 3.61 -10.10 -4.42
C TRP A 120 3.35 -9.14 -3.26
N THR A 121 2.25 -9.32 -2.53
CA THR A 121 1.93 -8.50 -1.35
C THR A 121 3.08 -8.53 -0.34
N HIS A 122 3.63 -9.71 -0.04
CA HIS A 122 4.79 -9.84 0.84
C HIS A 122 6.10 -9.28 0.28
N LEU A 123 6.31 -9.35 -1.04
CA LEU A 123 7.53 -8.83 -1.67
C LEU A 123 7.57 -7.30 -1.71
N LEU A 124 6.41 -6.67 -1.89
CA LEU A 124 6.25 -5.22 -2.03
C LEU A 124 6.16 -4.50 -0.66
N SER A 125 5.71 -5.22 0.37
CA SER A 125 5.52 -4.69 1.74
C SER A 125 6.79 -4.78 2.59
N PRO A 126 7.15 -3.76 3.40
CA PRO A 126 6.55 -2.42 3.51
C PRO A 126 6.95 -1.47 2.36
N LEU A 127 6.22 -0.36 2.25
CA LEU A 127 6.36 0.65 1.20
C LEU A 127 7.79 1.22 1.15
N THR A 128 8.51 0.83 0.11
CA THR A 128 9.88 1.27 -0.17
C THR A 128 9.98 1.66 -1.64
N PHE A 129 11.00 2.42 -2.04
CA PHE A 129 11.20 2.75 -3.46
C PHE A 129 11.78 1.56 -4.24
N GLN A 130 12.83 0.98 -3.67
CA GLN A 130 13.56 -0.15 -4.22
C GLN A 130 13.94 -1.10 -3.08
N ARG A 131 13.95 -2.40 -3.39
CA ARG A 131 14.33 -3.45 -2.46
C ARG A 131 15.36 -4.37 -3.07
N ALA A 132 16.43 -4.64 -2.33
CA ALA A 132 17.38 -5.67 -2.70
C ALA A 132 16.76 -7.05 -2.44
N VAL A 133 16.61 -7.84 -3.50
CA VAL A 133 16.03 -9.18 -3.47
C VAL A 133 17.02 -10.20 -4.04
N GLN A 134 16.87 -11.45 -3.63
CA GLN A 134 17.45 -12.58 -4.32
C GLN A 134 16.56 -12.94 -5.51
N PHE A 135 17.14 -13.15 -6.69
CA PHE A 135 16.40 -13.53 -7.90
C PHE A 135 16.92 -14.86 -8.45
N SER A 136 16.04 -15.79 -8.76
CA SER A 136 16.38 -17.03 -9.45
C SER A 136 15.23 -17.52 -10.34
N VAL A 137 15.41 -18.67 -10.99
CA VAL A 137 14.43 -19.35 -11.83
C VAL A 137 14.43 -20.83 -11.45
N GLY A 138 13.27 -21.49 -11.50
CA GLY A 138 13.17 -22.91 -11.20
C GLY A 138 11.82 -23.49 -11.58
N LEU A 139 11.67 -24.80 -11.43
CA LEU A 139 10.36 -25.43 -11.50
C LEU A 139 9.58 -25.13 -10.23
N GLU A 140 8.25 -25.10 -10.31
CA GLU A 140 7.40 -24.98 -9.12
C GLU A 140 7.64 -26.17 -8.18
N GLN A 141 7.64 -25.92 -6.86
CA GLN A 141 7.80 -26.93 -5.81
C GLN A 141 9.16 -27.66 -5.74
N VAL A 142 10.13 -27.25 -6.57
CA VAL A 142 11.51 -27.74 -6.54
C VAL A 142 12.44 -26.58 -6.17
N ASP A 143 13.60 -26.90 -5.57
CA ASP A 143 14.61 -25.89 -5.29
C ASP A 143 14.95 -25.08 -6.56
N PRO A 144 15.00 -23.74 -6.48
CA PRO A 144 15.35 -22.91 -7.61
C PRO A 144 16.81 -23.13 -8.00
N PHE A 145 17.15 -22.76 -9.23
CA PHE A 145 18.52 -22.82 -9.70
C PHE A 145 19.44 -21.96 -8.84
N ALA A 146 20.73 -22.31 -8.82
CA ALA A 146 21.73 -21.48 -8.18
C ALA A 146 21.79 -20.12 -8.90
N THR A 147 22.10 -19.04 -8.18
CA THR A 147 22.05 -17.68 -8.73
C THR A 147 23.18 -16.82 -8.16
N ASP A 148 23.78 -15.99 -9.02
CA ASP A 148 24.69 -14.93 -8.59
C ASP A 148 23.94 -13.79 -7.85
N PHE A 149 22.63 -13.68 -8.10
CA PHE A 149 21.80 -12.59 -7.59
C PHE A 149 21.34 -12.86 -6.17
N THR A 150 22.27 -12.79 -5.22
CA THR A 150 22.00 -12.86 -3.78
C THR A 150 22.06 -11.49 -3.12
N ARG A 151 21.49 -11.35 -1.92
CA ARG A 151 21.52 -10.10 -1.14
C ARG A 151 22.95 -9.62 -0.81
N THR A 152 23.91 -10.56 -0.74
CA THR A 152 25.31 -10.33 -0.35
C THR A 152 26.25 -10.10 -1.54
N SER A 153 26.06 -10.82 -2.65
CA SER A 153 27.01 -10.78 -3.77
C SER A 153 26.60 -9.75 -4.84
N ARG A 154 25.44 -9.96 -5.47
CA ARG A 154 24.94 -9.13 -6.56
C ARG A 154 23.45 -8.84 -6.36
N ARG A 155 23.13 -7.66 -5.85
CA ARG A 155 21.76 -7.30 -5.50
C ARG A 155 20.92 -7.08 -6.75
N ALA A 156 19.86 -7.86 -6.93
CA ALA A 156 18.77 -7.49 -7.83
C ALA A 156 17.88 -6.48 -7.10
N LEU A 157 17.58 -5.34 -7.74
CA LEU A 157 16.76 -4.29 -7.14
C LEU A 157 15.34 -4.39 -7.70
N LEU A 158 14.40 -4.81 -6.85
CA LEU A 158 12.97 -4.77 -7.12
C LEU A 158 12.49 -3.32 -6.95
N THR A 159 12.08 -2.69 -8.04
CA THR A 159 11.40 -1.40 -8.03
C THR A 159 9.95 -1.61 -7.61
N VAL A 160 9.61 -1.11 -6.41
CA VAL A 160 8.25 -1.19 -5.87
C VAL A 160 7.44 0.01 -6.34
N ILE A 161 8.04 1.21 -6.32
CA ILE A 161 7.41 2.45 -6.79
C ILE A 161 8.33 3.16 -7.77
N ASN A 162 7.80 3.41 -8.98
CA ASN A 162 8.48 4.23 -9.95
C ASN A 162 8.47 5.72 -9.53
N TRP A 163 9.64 6.32 -9.36
CA TRP A 163 9.76 7.71 -8.90
C TRP A 163 9.03 8.71 -9.81
N ARG A 164 9.01 8.48 -11.13
CA ARG A 164 8.38 9.39 -12.10
C ARG A 164 6.87 9.45 -11.90
N TRP A 165 6.26 8.28 -11.71
CA TRP A 165 4.83 8.16 -11.46
C TRP A 165 4.45 8.59 -10.04
N LEU A 166 5.33 8.39 -9.06
CA LEU A 166 5.11 8.93 -7.72
C LEU A 166 5.10 10.45 -7.74
N LEU A 167 6.05 11.09 -8.42
CA LEU A 167 6.06 12.53 -8.59
C LEU A 167 4.75 13.02 -9.22
N ALA A 168 4.28 12.35 -10.28
CA ALA A 168 3.00 12.66 -10.90
C ALA A 168 1.83 12.51 -9.91
N ALA A 169 1.77 11.41 -9.16
CA ALA A 169 0.73 11.19 -8.14
C ALA A 169 0.75 12.27 -7.04
N VAL A 170 1.93 12.62 -6.53
CA VAL A 170 2.12 13.69 -5.54
C VAL A 170 1.66 15.04 -6.09
N LEU A 171 2.00 15.36 -7.36
CA LEU A 171 1.55 16.60 -8.00
C LEU A 171 0.03 16.63 -8.19
N ILE A 172 -0.59 15.51 -8.55
CA ILE A 172 -2.05 15.38 -8.64
C ILE A 172 -2.69 15.63 -7.27
N VAL A 173 -2.24 14.93 -6.23
CA VAL A 173 -2.76 15.10 -4.86
C VAL A 173 -2.54 16.53 -4.36
N ALA A 174 -1.37 17.11 -4.60
CA ALA A 174 -1.06 18.49 -4.21
C ALA A 174 -1.95 19.51 -4.95
N THR A 175 -2.20 19.31 -6.23
CA THR A 175 -3.07 20.17 -7.04
C THR A 175 -4.52 20.09 -6.55
N PHE A 176 -5.04 18.89 -6.33
CA PHE A 176 -6.38 18.69 -5.79
C PHE A 176 -6.51 19.26 -4.39
N SER A 177 -5.51 19.08 -3.54
CA SER A 177 -5.47 19.64 -2.18
C SER A 177 -5.43 21.17 -2.21
N ALA A 178 -4.60 21.77 -3.08
CA ALA A 178 -4.53 23.22 -3.23
C ALA A 178 -5.83 23.80 -3.77
N ALA A 179 -6.44 23.17 -4.78
CA ALA A 179 -7.74 23.56 -5.31
C ALA A 179 -8.82 23.46 -4.22
N PHE A 180 -8.84 22.38 -3.44
CA PHE A 180 -9.77 22.22 -2.33
C PHE A 180 -9.57 23.26 -1.24
N CYS A 181 -8.33 23.55 -0.85
CA CYS A 181 -8.01 24.61 0.10
C CYS A 181 -8.45 25.99 -0.42
N ALA A 182 -8.23 26.29 -1.70
CA ALA A 182 -8.72 27.51 -2.32
C ALA A 182 -10.26 27.57 -2.26
N LEU A 183 -10.95 26.49 -2.62
CA LEU A 183 -12.41 26.41 -2.48
C LEU A 183 -12.84 26.60 -1.02
N ALA A 184 -12.18 25.97 -0.06
CA ALA A 184 -12.50 26.09 1.36
C ALA A 184 -12.28 27.52 1.90
N VAL A 185 -11.33 28.27 1.35
CA VAL A 185 -11.06 29.67 1.70
C VAL A 185 -12.02 30.64 1.01
N HIS A 186 -12.41 30.35 -0.22
CA HIS A 186 -13.24 31.23 -1.03
C HIS A 186 -14.74 30.90 -0.99
N THR A 187 -15.14 29.82 -0.35
CA THR A 187 -16.54 29.37 -0.31
C THR A 187 -16.92 28.84 1.08
N THR A 188 -18.22 28.64 1.29
CA THR A 188 -18.77 28.02 2.50
C THR A 188 -18.75 26.48 2.43
N LEU A 189 -17.89 25.87 1.60
CA LEU A 189 -17.85 24.43 1.35
C LEU A 189 -17.73 23.60 2.64
N LEU A 190 -16.84 24.01 3.56
CA LEU A 190 -16.66 23.35 4.86
C LEU A 190 -17.56 23.91 5.97
N MET A 191 -18.41 24.89 5.65
CA MET A 191 -19.22 25.60 6.61
C MET A 191 -20.69 25.18 6.53
N GLU A 192 -21.37 25.33 7.64
CA GLU A 192 -22.81 25.19 7.76
C GLU A 192 -23.43 26.50 8.25
N ARG A 193 -24.68 26.73 7.86
CA ARG A 193 -25.46 27.88 8.29
C ARG A 193 -25.98 27.64 9.70
N TYR A 194 -25.93 28.67 10.54
CA TYR A 194 -26.59 28.70 11.84
C TYR A 194 -27.20 30.08 12.08
N LYS A 195 -28.25 30.13 12.90
CA LYS A 195 -28.95 31.37 13.23
C LYS A 195 -28.46 31.89 14.58
N LEU A 196 -28.10 33.18 14.65
CA LEU A 196 -27.82 33.85 15.92
C LEU A 196 -29.13 34.23 16.62
N LEU A 197 -29.06 34.51 17.92
CA LEU A 197 -30.20 34.98 18.71
C LEU A 197 -30.87 36.23 18.11
N ASP A 198 -30.08 37.12 17.50
CA ASP A 198 -30.56 38.35 16.86
C ASP A 198 -31.21 38.12 15.47
N GLY A 199 -31.42 36.85 15.09
CA GLY A 199 -32.03 36.46 13.82
C GLY A 199 -31.09 36.45 12.63
N THR A 200 -29.87 36.96 12.75
CA THR A 200 -28.87 36.99 11.68
C THR A 200 -28.34 35.59 11.34
N LEU A 201 -28.20 35.30 10.04
CA LEU A 201 -27.57 34.07 9.56
C LEU A 201 -26.05 34.21 9.57
N ALA A 202 -25.39 33.23 10.17
CA ALA A 202 -23.95 33.12 10.18
C ALA A 202 -23.48 31.74 9.74
N HIS A 203 -22.18 31.63 9.51
CA HIS A 203 -21.53 30.40 9.07
C HIS A 203 -20.51 29.94 10.12
N ARG A 204 -20.56 28.65 10.45
CA ARG A 204 -19.57 27.96 11.30
C ARG A 204 -18.99 26.75 10.60
N PHE A 205 -17.78 26.32 10.95
CA PHE A 205 -17.23 25.07 10.43
C PHE A 205 -18.07 23.86 10.85
N SER A 206 -18.32 22.96 9.91
CA SER A 206 -19.07 21.71 10.15
C SER A 206 -18.09 20.55 10.34
N LEU A 207 -18.11 19.93 11.52
CA LEU A 207 -17.27 18.77 11.84
C LEU A 207 -17.41 17.67 10.79
N ALA A 208 -18.64 17.33 10.39
CA ALA A 208 -18.90 16.25 9.45
C ALA A 208 -18.35 16.53 8.04
N LYS A 209 -18.44 17.78 7.56
CA LYS A 209 -17.86 18.17 6.27
C LYS A 209 -16.33 18.13 6.29
N VAL A 210 -15.73 18.54 7.42
CA VAL A 210 -14.28 18.45 7.63
C VAL A 210 -13.81 17.00 7.70
N GLN A 211 -14.54 16.13 8.41
CA GLN A 211 -14.25 14.69 8.47
C GLN A 211 -14.36 14.03 7.09
N LEU A 212 -15.42 14.33 6.33
CA LEU A 212 -15.60 13.84 4.96
C LEU A 212 -14.44 14.27 4.06
N ALA A 213 -14.04 15.54 4.12
CA ALA A 213 -12.91 16.05 3.36
C ALA A 213 -11.60 15.36 3.74
N LEU A 214 -11.32 15.21 5.04
CA LEU A 214 -10.12 14.52 5.53
C LEU A 214 -10.07 13.08 5.02
N TRP A 215 -11.15 12.31 5.21
CA TRP A 215 -11.23 10.92 4.74
C TRP A 215 -11.09 10.82 3.23
N PHE A 216 -11.71 11.72 2.46
CA PHE A 216 -11.54 11.76 1.01
C PHE A 216 -10.07 11.84 0.61
N PHE A 217 -9.30 12.78 1.17
CA PHE A 217 -7.88 12.94 0.82
C PHE A 217 -7.02 11.77 1.29
N VAL A 218 -7.29 11.22 2.47
CA VAL A 218 -6.58 10.05 3.00
C VAL A 218 -6.81 8.83 2.11
N ILE A 219 -8.07 8.52 1.80
CA ILE A 219 -8.46 7.38 0.95
C ILE A 219 -7.94 7.57 -0.47
N PHE A 220 -8.09 8.77 -1.05
CA PHE A 220 -7.62 9.07 -2.41
C PHE A 220 -6.10 8.93 -2.52
N SER A 221 -5.34 9.44 -1.54
CA SER A 221 -3.88 9.33 -1.52
C SER A 221 -3.43 7.87 -1.35
N ALA A 222 -4.06 7.13 -0.42
CA ALA A 222 -3.78 5.70 -0.23
C ALA A 222 -4.10 4.88 -1.48
N PHE A 223 -5.23 5.15 -2.13
CA PHE A 223 -5.61 4.51 -3.39
C PHE A 223 -4.54 4.70 -4.46
N LEU A 224 -4.05 5.93 -4.64
CA LEU A 224 -3.00 6.22 -5.63
C LEU A 224 -1.68 5.52 -5.31
N VAL A 225 -1.27 5.48 -4.04
CA VAL A 225 -0.03 4.81 -3.61
C VAL A 225 -0.12 3.31 -3.81
N ILE A 226 -1.23 2.67 -3.40
CA ILE A 226 -1.43 1.23 -3.58
C ILE A 226 -1.50 0.88 -5.06
N TRP A 227 -2.25 1.66 -5.85
CA TRP A 227 -2.33 1.46 -7.30
C TRP A 227 -0.95 1.58 -7.95
N LEU A 228 -0.13 2.54 -7.52
CA LEU A 228 1.21 2.72 -8.06
C LEU A 228 2.17 1.58 -7.68
N ALA A 229 2.06 1.05 -6.46
CA ALA A 229 2.95 0.00 -5.98
C ALA A 229 2.55 -1.41 -6.47
N THR A 230 1.25 -1.66 -6.65
CA THR A 230 0.72 -3.01 -6.95
C THR A 230 0.09 -3.12 -8.35
N GLY A 231 -0.23 -1.99 -9.00
CA GLY A 231 -1.04 -1.97 -10.22
C GLY A 231 -2.52 -2.32 -10.01
N ASN A 232 -2.95 -2.62 -8.77
CA ASN A 232 -4.32 -3.01 -8.48
C ASN A 232 -5.24 -1.79 -8.30
N PHE A 233 -6.35 -1.76 -9.05
CA PHE A 233 -7.39 -0.74 -8.93
C PHE A 233 -8.58 -1.18 -8.06
N ASP A 234 -8.72 -2.47 -7.78
CA ASP A 234 -9.80 -3.04 -6.98
C ASP A 234 -9.34 -3.20 -5.53
N THR A 235 -9.20 -2.05 -4.84
CA THR A 235 -8.69 -1.96 -3.47
C THR A 235 -9.72 -1.42 -2.48
N LEU A 236 -10.83 -0.85 -2.98
CA LEU A 236 -11.88 -0.28 -2.13
C LEU A 236 -12.69 -1.40 -1.47
N ASN A 237 -12.71 -1.40 -0.14
CA ASN A 237 -13.45 -2.38 0.66
C ASN A 237 -14.70 -1.76 1.32
N SER A 238 -15.53 -2.61 1.90
CA SER A 238 -16.75 -2.20 2.60
C SER A 238 -16.47 -1.29 3.81
N SER A 239 -15.36 -1.50 4.52
CA SER A 239 -14.99 -0.69 5.69
C SER A 239 -14.71 0.78 5.32
N ILE A 240 -14.11 1.04 4.16
CA ILE A 240 -13.92 2.40 3.64
C ILE A 240 -15.26 3.06 3.34
N LEU A 241 -16.17 2.32 2.68
CA LEU A 241 -17.51 2.82 2.39
C LEU A 241 -18.31 3.07 3.67
N SER A 242 -18.18 2.20 4.68
CA SER A 242 -18.77 2.39 6.00
C SER A 242 -18.21 3.64 6.70
N THR A 243 -16.91 3.89 6.60
CA THR A 243 -16.27 5.06 7.22
C THR A 243 -16.73 6.37 6.57
N LEU A 244 -16.85 6.39 5.24
CA LEU A 244 -17.47 7.50 4.50
C LEU A 244 -18.94 7.67 4.88
N SER A 245 -19.68 6.57 5.03
CA SER A 245 -21.09 6.57 5.42
C SER A 245 -21.32 7.04 6.86
N ILE A 246 -20.44 6.71 7.81
CA ILE A 246 -20.50 7.23 9.18
C ILE A 246 -20.24 8.74 9.19
N SER A 247 -19.26 9.20 8.41
CA SER A 247 -18.99 10.64 8.26
C SER A 247 -20.18 11.39 7.65
N ALA A 248 -20.82 10.82 6.61
CA ALA A 248 -22.03 11.36 6.00
C ALA A 248 -23.26 11.27 6.92
N GLY A 249 -23.43 10.16 7.64
CA GLY A 249 -24.49 9.92 8.61
C GLY A 249 -24.41 10.86 9.81
N THR A 250 -23.20 11.26 10.21
CA THR A 250 -22.96 12.31 11.20
C THR A 250 -23.46 13.67 10.70
N ALA A 251 -23.21 14.00 9.43
CA ALA A 251 -23.71 15.24 8.82
C ALA A 251 -25.25 15.27 8.80
N LEU A 252 -25.87 14.17 8.39
CA LEU A 252 -27.33 14.06 8.35
C LEU A 252 -27.93 14.03 9.77
N GLY A 253 -27.33 13.31 10.71
CA GLY A 253 -27.75 13.26 12.10
C GLY A 253 -27.81 14.65 12.75
N ASP A 254 -26.78 15.48 12.54
CA ASP A 254 -26.77 16.86 13.01
C ASP A 254 -27.88 17.71 12.36
N THR A 255 -28.18 17.51 11.07
CA THR A 255 -29.33 18.18 10.42
C THR A 255 -30.68 17.70 10.93
N PHE A 256 -30.85 16.41 11.23
CA PHE A 256 -32.08 15.86 11.82
C PHE A 256 -32.31 16.38 13.23
N VAL A 257 -31.24 16.44 14.03
CA VAL A 257 -31.26 17.01 15.38
C VAL A 257 -31.64 18.50 15.33
N LYS A 258 -31.07 19.27 14.38
CA LYS A 258 -31.43 20.69 14.18
C LYS A 258 -32.88 20.86 13.69
N ALA A 259 -33.37 19.97 12.83
CA ALA A 259 -34.77 19.96 12.37
C ALA A 259 -35.75 19.51 13.46
N ALA A 260 -35.29 18.69 14.42
CA ALA A 260 -36.08 18.20 15.54
C ALA A 260 -36.06 19.13 16.77
N GLY A 261 -35.26 20.22 16.77
CA GLY A 261 -35.22 21.27 17.79
C GLY A 261 -36.54 22.05 17.97
N PRO A 262 -36.74 22.82 19.07
CA PRO A 262 -37.84 23.79 19.13
C PRO A 262 -37.79 24.74 17.93
N ILE A 263 -38.95 25.14 17.40
CA ILE A 263 -39.09 26.10 16.28
C ILE A 263 -38.43 27.47 16.61
N THR A 264 -38.02 27.66 17.87
CA THR A 264 -37.26 28.80 18.35
C THR A 264 -35.73 28.66 18.22
N ALA A 265 -35.18 27.45 18.07
CA ALA A 265 -33.74 27.21 17.88
C ALA A 265 -33.36 26.78 16.44
N THR A 266 -34.36 26.49 15.61
CA THR A 266 -34.26 26.57 14.15
C THR A 266 -35.25 27.61 13.70
N GLY A 267 -34.78 28.85 13.53
CA GLY A 267 -35.43 29.68 12.53
C GLY A 267 -35.39 28.88 11.23
N THR A 268 -36.53 28.36 10.81
CA THR A 268 -36.75 28.00 9.41
C THR A 268 -36.12 29.11 8.59
N LEU A 269 -35.18 28.77 7.70
CA LEU A 269 -34.59 29.73 6.78
C LEU A 269 -35.76 30.24 5.91
N GLN A 270 -36.43 31.30 6.37
CA GLN A 270 -37.44 31.98 5.60
C GLN A 270 -36.71 32.64 4.43
N SER A 271 -37.31 32.53 3.25
CA SER A 271 -36.79 32.99 1.95
C SER A 271 -36.55 34.50 1.84
N GLY A 272 -36.44 35.23 2.95
CA GLY A 272 -36.18 36.67 3.04
C GLY A 272 -34.93 37.07 3.85
N ASP A 273 -34.17 36.13 4.45
CA ASP A 273 -32.93 36.48 5.14
C ASP A 273 -31.84 36.89 4.14
N THR A 274 -31.21 38.05 4.38
CA THR A 274 -30.17 38.59 3.51
C THR A 274 -28.86 37.82 3.76
N ASP A 275 -28.58 36.84 2.91
CA ASP A 275 -27.36 36.03 2.93
C ASP A 275 -26.13 36.89 2.54
N GLY A 276 -25.57 37.61 3.52
CA GLY A 276 -24.26 38.24 3.35
C GLY A 276 -23.18 37.17 3.25
N PHE A 277 -22.70 36.86 2.04
CA PHE A 277 -21.49 36.07 1.87
C PHE A 277 -20.29 36.86 2.41
N LEU A 278 -19.91 36.59 3.66
CA LEU A 278 -18.64 37.06 4.21
C LEU A 278 -17.60 35.97 3.98
N ALA A 279 -16.57 36.28 3.20
CA ALA A 279 -15.45 35.38 3.00
C ALA A 279 -14.94 34.88 4.37
N PRO A 280 -14.79 33.57 4.57
CA PRO A 280 -14.48 33.03 5.88
C PRO A 280 -13.13 33.54 6.38
N ARG A 281 -13.12 34.24 7.52
CA ARG A 281 -11.88 34.62 8.20
C ARG A 281 -11.26 33.36 8.80
N TRP A 282 -10.25 32.81 8.13
CA TRP A 282 -9.49 31.65 8.59
C TRP A 282 -8.57 32.03 9.74
N THR A 283 -8.78 31.39 10.89
CA THR A 283 -7.87 31.47 12.05
C THR A 283 -7.90 30.13 12.73
N ALA A 284 -6.74 29.51 12.98
CA ALA A 284 -6.66 28.16 13.57
C ALA A 284 -7.45 28.07 14.90
N ARG A 285 -7.40 29.12 15.73
CA ARG A 285 -8.18 29.23 16.96
C ARG A 285 -9.69 29.19 16.71
N ARG A 286 -10.17 29.87 15.66
CA ARG A 286 -11.59 29.87 15.26
C ARG A 286 -11.99 28.50 14.74
N PHE A 287 -11.18 27.91 13.86
CA PHE A 287 -11.42 26.59 13.29
C PHE A 287 -11.55 25.52 14.39
N MET A 288 -10.55 25.39 15.26
CA MET A 288 -10.57 24.41 16.35
C MET A 288 -11.71 24.65 17.34
N ARG A 289 -11.98 25.92 17.67
CA ARG A 289 -13.10 26.27 18.55
C ARG A 289 -14.43 25.87 17.93
N GLU A 290 -14.68 26.20 16.66
CA GLU A 290 -15.94 25.88 15.99
C GLU A 290 -16.12 24.38 15.72
N LEU A 291 -15.03 23.62 15.56
CA LEU A 291 -15.08 22.18 15.33
C LEU A 291 -15.50 21.41 16.60
N VAL A 292 -15.06 21.87 17.77
CA VAL A 292 -15.34 21.23 19.07
C VAL A 292 -16.54 21.85 19.79
N SER A 293 -16.89 23.10 19.48
CA SER A 293 -18.03 23.77 20.11
C SER A 293 -19.35 23.44 19.43
N ASP A 294 -20.41 23.34 20.21
CA ASP A 294 -21.80 23.33 19.80
C ASP A 294 -22.50 24.63 20.25
N ASP A 295 -23.83 24.73 20.08
CA ASP A 295 -24.64 25.90 20.43
C ASP A 295 -24.49 26.35 21.90
N GLU A 296 -24.12 25.43 22.81
CA GLU A 296 -23.92 25.68 24.24
C GLU A 296 -22.45 25.87 24.67
N GLY A 297 -21.49 25.74 23.74
CA GLY A 297 -20.05 25.77 24.03
C GLY A 297 -19.31 24.47 23.70
N CYS A 298 -18.15 24.22 24.30
CA CYS A 298 -17.33 23.03 23.98
C CYS A 298 -18.07 21.71 24.27
N SER A 299 -18.28 20.90 23.23
CA SER A 299 -18.95 19.60 23.33
C SER A 299 -17.93 18.46 23.43
N ILE A 300 -18.07 17.64 24.49
CA ILE A 300 -17.25 16.44 24.67
C ILE A 300 -17.43 15.45 23.53
N ALA A 301 -18.64 15.31 22.98
CA ALA A 301 -18.92 14.38 21.90
C ALA A 301 -18.25 14.79 20.59
N ARG A 302 -18.27 16.10 20.25
CA ARG A 302 -17.54 16.62 19.07
C ARG A 302 -16.04 16.41 19.21
N PHE A 303 -15.51 16.61 20.41
CA PHE A 303 -14.11 16.28 20.71
C PHE A 303 -13.82 14.78 20.52
N GLN A 304 -14.65 13.88 21.05
CA GLN A 304 -14.49 12.44 20.89
C GLN A 304 -14.53 12.01 19.43
N MET A 305 -15.47 12.52 18.64
CA MET A 305 -15.57 12.24 17.20
C MET A 305 -14.31 12.70 16.46
N LEU A 306 -13.81 13.90 16.76
CA LEU A 306 -12.57 14.42 16.16
C LEU A 306 -11.35 13.57 16.55
N ALA A 307 -11.21 13.25 17.85
CA ALA A 307 -10.10 12.45 18.36
C ALA A 307 -10.07 11.04 17.73
N TRP A 308 -11.22 10.37 17.64
CA TRP A 308 -11.33 9.08 16.97
C TRP A 308 -11.01 9.16 15.48
N THR A 309 -11.45 10.22 14.80
CA THR A 309 -11.12 10.42 13.39
C THR A 309 -9.60 10.51 13.18
N VAL A 310 -8.92 11.32 14.00
CA VAL A 310 -7.46 11.46 13.91
C VAL A 310 -6.75 10.15 14.22
N ALA A 311 -7.15 9.45 15.28
CA ALA A 311 -6.58 8.16 15.64
C ALA A 311 -6.70 7.14 14.50
N LEU A 312 -7.87 7.06 13.87
CA LEU A 312 -8.10 6.14 12.76
C LEU A 312 -7.35 6.51 11.50
N VAL A 313 -7.21 7.80 11.18
CA VAL A 313 -6.39 8.23 10.04
C VAL A 313 -4.93 7.82 10.24
N ILE A 314 -4.40 7.94 11.46
CA ILE A 314 -3.02 7.54 11.77
C ILE A 314 -2.84 6.03 11.59
N VAL A 315 -3.73 5.22 12.20
CA VAL A 315 -3.67 3.76 12.07
C VAL A 315 -3.86 3.34 10.61
N PHE A 316 -4.82 3.95 9.90
CA PHE A 316 -5.06 3.68 8.49
C PHE A 316 -3.83 3.92 7.63
N LEU A 317 -3.14 5.06 7.84
CA LEU A 317 -1.92 5.37 7.09
C LEU A 317 -0.78 4.42 7.44
N ALA A 318 -0.63 4.03 8.71
CA ALA A 318 0.39 3.04 9.10
C ALA A 318 0.17 1.71 8.37
N ASP A 319 -1.05 1.16 8.44
CA ASP A 319 -1.41 -0.10 7.79
C ASP A 319 -1.26 -0.03 6.26
N VAL A 320 -1.65 1.08 5.61
CA VAL A 320 -1.46 1.26 4.17
C VAL A 320 0.02 1.28 3.78
N LEU A 321 0.86 1.91 4.59
CA LEU A 321 2.30 2.00 4.32
C LEU A 321 3.02 0.67 4.61
N ASP A 322 2.54 -0.12 5.56
CA ASP A 322 3.16 -1.39 5.93
C ASP A 322 2.67 -2.56 5.07
N ASP A 323 1.37 -2.65 4.77
CA ASP A 323 0.77 -3.81 4.08
C ASP A 323 0.39 -3.54 2.61
N LEU A 324 0.49 -2.29 2.13
CA LEU A 324 0.08 -1.89 0.77
C LEU A 324 -1.37 -2.31 0.43
N GLN A 325 -2.22 -2.41 1.43
CA GLN A 325 -3.63 -2.76 1.27
C GLN A 325 -4.50 -1.79 2.06
N MET A 326 -5.74 -1.66 1.61
CA MET A 326 -6.73 -0.86 2.33
C MET A 326 -7.12 -1.58 3.63
N PRO A 327 -6.97 -0.93 4.80
CA PRO A 327 -7.30 -1.51 6.08
C PRO A 327 -8.76 -1.92 6.15
N VAL A 328 -9.02 -3.07 6.75
CA VAL A 328 -10.38 -3.56 7.03
C VAL A 328 -10.68 -3.28 8.49
N PHE A 329 -11.56 -2.30 8.73
CA PHE A 329 -12.06 -2.05 10.08
C PHE A 329 -13.13 -3.07 10.44
N GLY A 330 -12.95 -3.72 11.58
CA GLY A 330 -13.89 -4.69 12.12
C GLY A 330 -15.25 -4.05 12.46
N PRO A 331 -16.34 -4.83 12.40
CA PRO A 331 -17.69 -4.34 12.72
C PRO A 331 -17.76 -3.67 14.10
N GLU A 332 -17.11 -4.22 15.13
CA GLU A 332 -17.12 -3.65 16.49
C GLU A 332 -16.51 -2.25 16.56
N LEU A 333 -15.41 -2.02 15.81
CA LEU A 333 -14.79 -0.70 15.74
C LEU A 333 -15.70 0.28 14.99
N LEU A 334 -16.30 -0.15 13.88
CA LEU A 334 -17.26 0.65 13.13
C LEU A 334 -18.54 0.94 13.93
N TYR A 335 -19.01 -0.03 14.73
CA TYR A 335 -20.12 0.14 15.67
C TYR A 335 -19.76 1.09 16.80
N LEU A 336 -18.54 1.04 17.35
CA LEU A 336 -18.09 2.00 18.36
C LEU A 336 -18.12 3.43 17.81
N LEU A 337 -17.67 3.63 16.57
CA LEU A 337 -17.76 4.93 15.89
C LEU A 337 -19.22 5.34 15.66
N GLY A 338 -20.04 4.42 15.15
CA GLY A 338 -21.46 4.65 14.91
C GLY A 338 -22.25 4.95 16.20
N LEU A 339 -21.96 4.26 17.30
CA LEU A 339 -22.53 4.50 18.62
C LEU A 339 -22.02 5.80 19.22
N SER A 340 -20.74 6.15 19.06
CA SER A 340 -20.24 7.46 19.52
C SER A 340 -20.97 8.62 18.83
N THR A 341 -21.31 8.47 17.54
CA THR A 341 -22.14 9.43 16.80
C THR A 341 -23.62 9.34 17.21
N GLY A 342 -24.16 8.13 17.36
CA GLY A 342 -25.56 7.88 17.69
C GLY A 342 -25.93 8.26 19.13
N THR A 343 -25.02 8.09 20.09
CA THR A 343 -25.19 8.52 21.50
C THR A 343 -25.21 10.04 21.61
N TYR A 344 -24.41 10.76 20.82
CA TYR A 344 -24.52 12.22 20.72
C TYR A 344 -25.91 12.65 20.27
N VAL A 345 -26.41 12.07 19.18
CA VAL A 345 -27.77 12.35 18.66
C VAL A 345 -28.83 11.98 19.70
N ALA A 346 -28.72 10.80 20.31
CA ALA A 346 -29.66 10.30 21.31
C ALA A 346 -29.65 11.11 22.61
N HIS A 347 -28.52 11.68 23.01
CA HIS A 347 -28.44 12.54 24.21
C HIS A 347 -29.06 13.92 23.97
N ARG A 348 -28.92 14.47 22.76
CA ARG A 348 -29.49 15.78 22.41
C ARG A 348 -31.01 15.73 22.18
N LEU A 349 -31.55 14.57 21.80
CA LEU A 349 -32.99 14.36 21.52
C LEU A 349 -33.90 14.69 22.74
N PRO A 350 -33.63 14.17 23.96
CA PRO A 350 -34.39 14.51 25.16
C PRO A 350 -34.27 15.97 25.63
N GLU A 351 -33.15 16.64 25.35
CA GLU A 351 -32.93 18.05 25.69
C GLU A 351 -33.77 18.95 24.79
N ILE A 352 -33.73 18.68 23.49
CA ILE A 352 -34.58 19.30 22.48
C ILE A 352 -36.08 19.15 22.81
N GLN A 353 -36.49 17.98 23.28
CA GLN A 353 -37.89 17.74 23.69
C GLN A 353 -38.27 18.55 24.93
N ARG A 354 -37.36 18.67 25.92
CA ARG A 354 -37.57 19.50 27.11
C ARG A 354 -37.64 20.99 26.78
N ASP A 355 -36.79 21.48 25.88
CA ASP A 355 -36.82 22.88 25.44
C ASP A 355 -38.09 23.21 24.66
N ARG A 356 -38.61 22.27 23.86
CA ARG A 356 -39.91 22.40 23.19
C ARG A 356 -41.03 22.56 24.20
N GLN A 357 -41.11 21.64 25.17
CA GLN A 357 -42.14 21.69 26.21
C GLN A 357 -42.08 22.99 27.02
N ARG A 358 -40.87 23.49 27.31
CA ARG A 358 -40.66 24.75 28.03
C ARG A 358 -41.14 25.97 27.23
N ASN A 359 -40.86 26.00 25.92
CA ASN A 359 -41.29 27.10 25.06
C ASN A 359 -42.81 27.08 24.80
N ASP A 360 -43.41 25.89 24.65
CA ASP A 360 -44.86 25.74 24.49
C ASP A 360 -45.62 26.17 25.74
N ALA A 361 -45.07 25.88 26.94
CA ALA A 361 -45.63 26.33 28.21
C ALA A 361 -45.54 27.85 28.39
N ALA A 362 -44.45 28.49 27.92
CA ALA A 362 -44.26 29.94 28.00
C ALA A 362 -45.11 30.73 26.99
N ALA A 363 -45.56 30.12 25.90
CA ALA A 363 -46.43 30.76 24.90
C ALA A 363 -47.93 30.76 25.29
N GLN A 364 -48.31 30.01 26.33
CA GLN A 364 -49.70 29.87 26.81
C GLN A 364 -50.03 30.75 28.03
N THR A 365 -49.02 31.41 28.61
CA THR A 365 -49.14 32.43 29.67
C THR A 365 -48.98 33.81 29.09
#